data_AF-A0A9P3CCF7-F1
#
_entry.id   AF-A0A9P3CCF7-F1
#
_cell.length_a   1.000
_cell.length_b   1.000
_cell.length_c   1.000
_cell.angle_alpha   90.00
_cell.angle_beta   90.00
_cell.angle_gamma   90.00
#
_symmetry.space_group_name_H-M   'P 1'
#
loop_
_entity.id
_entity.type
_entity.pdbx_description
1 polymer ?
#
loop_
_entity_poly.entity_id
_entity_poly.type
_entity_poly.pdbx_seq_one_letter_code
_entity_poly.pdbx_strand_id
1 'polypeptide(L)'
;MTETFHTNVTGTHNVTRAFLPLLREGRGKLVVNISTTLGSMTLAPVYRGSPTPAYKITKAALNMLTVQYAQDYASEGFAFLAVSPGWLQTDLGGSRADLPPATGAKAVLDIVQKATPSQNGKALNIHVPGWEENEGLNRYDGKEVPW
;
A
#
# COMPACT_ATOMS: atom_id res chain seq x y z
N MET A 1 12.82 15.09 3.87
CA MET A 1 12.73 13.89 4.72
C MET A 1 11.69 14.09 5.81
N THR A 2 11.88 15.05 6.73
CA THR A 2 10.96 15.32 7.85
C THR A 2 9.50 15.53 7.43
N GLU A 3 9.24 16.43 6.49
CA GLU A 3 7.90 16.69 5.97
C GLU A 3 7.27 15.44 5.34
N THR A 4 8.02 14.71 4.50
CA THR A 4 7.56 13.46 3.89
C THR A 4 7.18 12.42 4.95
N PHE A 5 7.91 12.35 6.06
CA PHE A 5 7.61 11.43 7.16
C PHE A 5 6.36 11.85 7.92
N HIS A 6 6.21 13.15 8.20
CA HIS A 6 5.00 13.68 8.80
C HIS A 6 3.77 13.37 7.95
N THR A 7 3.85 13.55 6.63
CA THR A 7 2.71 13.27 5.73
C THR A 7 2.44 11.77 5.60
N ASN A 8 3.44 10.98 5.24
CA ASN A 8 3.23 9.58 4.85
C ASN A 8 3.12 8.59 6.02
N VAL A 9 3.59 8.96 7.22
CA VAL A 9 3.68 8.04 8.37
C VAL A 9 2.91 8.58 9.55
N THR A 10 3.33 9.72 10.11
CA THR A 10 2.71 10.27 11.32
C THR A 10 1.27 10.73 11.06
N GLY A 11 1.02 11.37 9.93
CA GLY A 11 -0.31 11.80 9.50
C GLY A 11 -1.25 10.61 9.32
N THR A 12 -0.78 9.55 8.64
CA THR A 12 -1.54 8.31 8.51
C THR A 12 -1.83 7.67 9.86
N HIS A 13 -0.84 7.55 10.76
CA HIS A 13 -1.06 7.07 12.13
C HIS A 13 -2.15 7.86 12.85
N ASN A 14 -2.08 9.20 12.81
CA ASN A 14 -3.03 10.07 13.50
C ASN A 14 -4.46 9.89 12.96
N VAL A 15 -4.63 9.82 11.63
CA VAL A 15 -5.93 9.57 11.00
C VAL A 15 -6.43 8.17 11.38
N THR A 16 -5.64 7.12 11.20
CA THR A 16 -6.04 5.76 11.58
C THR A 16 -6.47 5.71 13.03
N ARG A 17 -5.66 6.23 13.96
CA ARG A 17 -5.97 6.27 15.39
C ARG A 17 -7.28 6.99 15.70
N ALA A 18 -7.53 8.13 15.07
CA ALA A 18 -8.74 8.92 15.30
C ALA A 18 -10.02 8.19 14.83
N PHE A 19 -9.95 7.41 13.75
CA PHE A 19 -11.09 6.71 13.18
C PHE A 19 -11.32 5.30 13.75
N LEU A 20 -10.36 4.73 14.49
CA LEU A 20 -10.49 3.38 15.05
C LEU A 20 -11.74 3.16 15.91
N PRO A 21 -12.16 4.07 16.81
CA PRO A 21 -13.40 3.90 17.56
C PRO A 21 -14.62 3.75 16.64
N LEU A 22 -14.71 4.54 15.58
CA LEU A 22 -15.80 4.48 14.60
C LEU A 22 -15.78 3.16 13.81
N LEU A 23 -14.59 2.69 13.43
CA LEU A 23 -14.44 1.41 12.75
C LEU A 23 -14.83 0.22 13.64
N ARG A 24 -14.64 0.30 14.96
CA ARG A 24 -15.10 -0.73 15.90
C ARG A 24 -16.62 -0.87 15.92
N GLU A 25 -17.33 0.25 15.80
CA GLU A 25 -18.80 0.29 15.74
C GLU A 25 -19.34 -0.13 14.36
N GLY A 26 -18.50 -0.02 13.32
CA GLY A 26 -18.83 -0.41 11.95
C GLY A 26 -18.81 -1.92 11.71
N ARG A 27 -19.41 -2.33 10.58
CA ARG A 27 -19.36 -3.73 10.10
C ARG A 27 -18.04 -4.07 9.40
N GLY A 28 -17.38 -3.07 8.82
CA GLY A 28 -16.11 -3.22 8.12
C GLY A 28 -14.95 -2.82 9.02
N LYS A 29 -14.16 -3.79 9.49
CA LYS A 29 -12.95 -3.56 10.29
C LYS A 29 -11.70 -3.62 9.43
N LEU A 30 -11.68 -2.85 8.33
CA LEU A 30 -10.62 -2.87 7.33
C LEU A 30 -9.99 -1.48 7.20
N VAL A 31 -8.67 -1.43 7.24
CA VAL A 31 -7.88 -0.24 6.91
C VAL A 31 -6.91 -0.60 5.80
N VAL A 32 -6.94 0.19 4.71
CA VAL A 32 -6.03 0.03 3.57
C VAL A 32 -5.16 1.27 3.44
N ASN A 33 -3.86 1.09 3.63
CA ASN A 33 -2.86 2.13 3.42
C ASN A 33 -2.34 2.05 1.99
N ILE A 34 -2.46 3.14 1.23
CA ILE A 34 -1.86 3.23 -0.11
C ILE A 34 -0.34 3.33 0.04
N SER A 35 0.34 2.24 -0.26
CA SER A 35 1.79 2.08 -0.20
C SER A 35 2.38 1.95 -1.61
N THR A 36 3.50 1.25 -1.75
CA THR A 36 4.22 1.03 -3.02
C THR A 36 5.19 -0.13 -2.87
N THR A 37 5.48 -0.84 -3.95
CA THR A 37 6.55 -1.83 -4.01
C THR A 37 7.93 -1.22 -3.73
N LEU A 38 8.12 0.09 -3.95
CA LEU A 38 9.36 0.80 -3.64
C LEU A 38 9.67 0.88 -2.13
N GLY A 39 8.68 0.64 -1.27
CA GLY A 39 8.84 0.57 0.19
C GLY A 39 9.28 -0.81 0.68
N SER A 40 9.44 -1.79 -0.23
CA SER A 40 9.94 -3.12 0.10
C SER A 40 11.47 -3.09 0.24
N MET A 41 11.98 -3.56 1.39
CA MET A 41 13.40 -3.77 1.63
C MET A 41 13.92 -4.95 0.81
N THR A 42 13.10 -6.00 0.63
CA THR A 42 13.42 -7.16 -0.21
C THR A 42 13.61 -6.75 -1.68
N LEU A 43 12.77 -5.86 -2.21
CA LEU A 43 12.87 -5.36 -3.58
C LEU A 43 13.77 -4.13 -3.73
N ALA A 44 14.38 -3.63 -2.66
CA ALA A 44 15.22 -2.43 -2.71
C ALA A 44 16.36 -2.51 -3.75
N PRO A 45 17.06 -3.67 -3.94
CA PRO A 45 18.07 -3.81 -4.99
C PRO A 45 17.51 -3.65 -6.40
N VAL A 46 16.30 -4.17 -6.66
CA VAL A 46 15.60 -4.08 -7.95
C VAL A 46 15.28 -2.62 -8.30
N TYR A 47 14.92 -1.83 -7.29
CA TYR A 47 14.56 -0.41 -7.47
C TYR A 47 15.74 0.56 -7.29
N ARG A 48 17.00 0.10 -7.37
CA ARG A 48 18.18 0.97 -7.19
C ARG A 48 18.17 2.20 -8.10
N GLY A 49 17.65 2.06 -9.33
CA GLY A 49 17.56 3.14 -10.33
C GLY A 49 16.55 4.24 -10.02
N SER A 50 15.67 4.09 -9.03
CA SER A 50 14.64 5.09 -8.68
C SER A 50 15.15 6.03 -7.57
N PRO A 51 15.51 7.31 -7.87
CA PRO A 51 16.22 8.19 -6.94
C PRO A 51 15.28 8.90 -5.95
N THR A 52 14.45 8.16 -5.22
CA THR A 52 13.43 8.69 -4.31
C THR A 52 13.59 8.18 -2.87
N PRO A 53 14.77 8.37 -2.23
CA PRO A 53 15.10 7.72 -0.96
C PRO A 53 14.14 8.08 0.18
N ALA A 54 13.75 9.35 0.33
CA ALA A 54 12.79 9.75 1.36
C ALA A 54 11.41 9.11 1.16
N TYR A 55 10.95 8.99 -0.09
CA TYR A 55 9.69 8.31 -0.41
C TYR A 55 9.77 6.81 -0.06
N LYS A 56 10.83 6.11 -0.50
CA LYS A 56 11.07 4.70 -0.18
C LYS A 56 11.08 4.43 1.32
N ILE A 57 11.86 5.21 2.08
CA ILE A 57 12.00 5.06 3.54
C ILE A 57 10.66 5.29 4.23
N THR A 58 9.93 6.35 3.87
CA THR A 58 8.63 6.64 4.51
C THR A 58 7.57 5.59 4.18
N LYS A 59 7.60 4.99 2.98
CA LYS A 59 6.71 3.89 2.62
C LYS A 59 7.10 2.56 3.31
N ALA A 60 8.39 2.31 3.52
CA ALA A 60 8.84 1.21 4.39
C ALA A 60 8.39 1.40 5.85
N ALA A 61 8.45 2.62 6.37
CA ALA A 61 7.92 2.93 7.70
C ALA A 61 6.39 2.77 7.78
N LEU A 62 5.65 3.19 6.75
CA LEU A 62 4.20 2.96 6.64
C LEU A 62 3.85 1.47 6.56
N ASN A 63 4.69 0.67 5.88
CA ASN A 63 4.56 -0.78 5.84
C ASN A 63 4.69 -1.37 7.25
N MET A 64 5.73 -1.00 8.01
CA MET A 64 5.88 -1.45 9.40
C MET A 64 4.73 -0.98 10.28
N LEU A 65 4.26 0.27 10.12
CA LEU A 65 3.09 0.78 10.84
C LEU A 65 1.85 -0.10 10.59
N THR A 66 1.64 -0.52 9.33
CA THR A 66 0.54 -1.43 8.94
C THR A 66 0.67 -2.78 9.65
N VAL A 67 1.88 -3.34 9.73
CA VAL A 67 2.13 -4.61 10.44
C VAL A 67 1.86 -4.48 11.95
N GLN A 68 2.27 -3.39 12.59
CA GLN A 68 2.02 -3.18 14.02
C GLN A 68 0.53 -3.08 14.33
N TYR A 69 -0.22 -2.29 13.55
CA TYR A 69 -1.68 -2.23 13.68
C TYR A 69 -2.35 -3.58 13.43
N ALA A 70 -1.88 -4.34 12.42
CA ALA A 70 -2.40 -5.67 12.15
C ALA A 70 -2.27 -6.59 13.37
N GLN A 71 -1.15 -6.53 14.10
CA GLN A 71 -0.92 -7.34 15.29
C GLN A 71 -1.76 -6.87 16.48
N ASP A 72 -1.75 -5.56 16.77
CA ASP A 72 -2.41 -4.99 17.95
C ASP A 72 -3.94 -5.19 17.92
N TYR A 73 -4.54 -5.19 16.72
CA TYR A 73 -6.00 -5.22 16.55
C TYR A 73 -6.52 -6.54 15.95
N ALA A 74 -5.65 -7.55 15.83
CA ALA A 74 -6.03 -8.87 15.29
C ALA A 74 -7.16 -9.53 16.11
N SER A 75 -7.08 -9.47 17.44
CA SER A 75 -8.08 -10.05 18.35
C SER A 75 -9.44 -9.36 18.26
N GLU A 76 -9.46 -8.09 17.81
CA GLU A 76 -10.68 -7.32 17.57
C GLU A 76 -11.31 -7.63 16.19
N GLY A 77 -10.66 -8.46 15.37
CA GLY A 77 -11.11 -8.82 14.03
C GLY A 77 -10.81 -7.78 12.96
N PHE A 78 -9.83 -6.89 13.19
CA PHE A 78 -9.40 -5.94 12.17
C PHE A 78 -8.45 -6.58 11.15
N ALA A 79 -8.50 -6.04 9.93
CA ALA A 79 -7.51 -6.25 8.90
C ALA A 79 -6.85 -4.92 8.52
N PHE A 80 -5.52 -4.89 8.47
CA PHE A 80 -4.73 -3.77 7.99
C PHE A 80 -3.90 -4.24 6.80
N LEU A 81 -4.05 -3.56 5.66
CA LEU A 81 -3.35 -3.89 4.42
C LEU A 81 -2.53 -2.70 3.94
N ALA A 82 -1.35 -2.99 3.37
CA ALA A 82 -0.64 -2.05 2.53
C ALA A 82 -0.91 -2.40 1.07
N VAL A 83 -1.23 -1.44 0.22
CA VAL A 83 -1.53 -1.72 -1.20
C VAL A 83 -0.68 -0.85 -2.11
N SER A 84 0.08 -1.47 -3.00
CA SER A 84 0.74 -0.78 -4.11
C SER A 84 -0.28 -0.56 -5.23
N PRO A 85 -0.65 0.69 -5.57
CA PRO A 85 -1.71 0.99 -6.54
C PRO A 85 -1.22 0.95 -7.99
N GLY A 86 0.03 0.52 -8.21
CA GLY A 86 0.74 0.62 -9.48
C GLY A 86 1.37 1.99 -9.74
N TRP A 87 2.11 2.11 -10.85
CA TRP A 87 2.68 3.39 -11.29
C TRP A 87 1.64 4.13 -12.14
N LEU A 88 1.00 5.13 -11.53
CA LEU A 88 -0.15 5.83 -12.10
C LEU A 88 0.19 7.20 -12.68
N GLN A 89 -0.44 7.57 -13.81
CA GLN A 89 -0.32 8.86 -14.50
C GLN A 89 -1.01 9.99 -13.70
N THR A 90 -0.38 10.35 -12.59
CA THR A 90 -0.76 11.42 -11.66
C THR A 90 0.37 12.44 -11.58
N ASP A 91 0.18 13.54 -10.86
CA ASP A 91 1.25 14.51 -10.59
C ASP A 91 2.48 13.86 -9.94
N LEU A 92 2.27 12.85 -9.08
CA LEU A 92 3.36 12.11 -8.42
C LEU A 92 4.07 11.13 -9.38
N GLY A 93 3.31 10.44 -10.23
CA GLY A 93 3.85 9.40 -11.11
C GLY A 93 4.41 9.94 -12.44
N GLY A 94 3.93 11.11 -12.88
CA GLY A 94 4.30 11.73 -14.15
C GLY A 94 3.65 11.07 -15.37
N SER A 95 3.81 11.71 -16.53
CA SER A 95 3.20 11.28 -17.80
C SER A 95 3.75 9.96 -18.35
N ARG A 96 4.91 9.51 -17.85
CA ARG A 96 5.56 8.24 -18.24
C ARG A 96 5.09 7.04 -17.44
N ALA A 97 4.19 7.24 -16.49
CA ALA A 97 3.64 6.16 -15.69
C ALA A 97 2.79 5.20 -16.54
N ASP A 98 2.74 3.95 -16.09
CA ASP A 98 2.19 2.82 -16.85
C ASP A 98 0.68 2.91 -17.05
N LEU A 99 -0.05 3.32 -16.01
CA LEU A 99 -1.51 3.16 -15.95
C LEU A 99 -2.23 4.49 -15.73
N PRO A 100 -3.44 4.66 -16.30
CA PRO A 100 -4.34 5.74 -15.89
C PRO A 100 -4.75 5.62 -14.42
N PRO A 101 -5.00 6.74 -13.71
CA PRO A 101 -5.42 6.70 -12.30
C PRO A 101 -6.69 5.89 -12.05
N ALA A 102 -7.65 5.94 -12.97
CA ALA A 102 -8.90 5.19 -12.87
C ALA A 102 -8.69 3.67 -12.83
N THR A 103 -7.68 3.15 -13.56
CA THR A 103 -7.33 1.72 -13.56
C THR A 103 -6.81 1.29 -12.19
N GLY A 104 -5.88 2.05 -11.61
CA GLY A 104 -5.35 1.78 -10.28
C GLY A 104 -6.43 1.87 -9.20
N ALA A 105 -7.27 2.92 -9.24
CA ALA A 105 -8.36 3.09 -8.29
C ALA A 105 -9.35 1.92 -8.31
N LYS A 106 -9.74 1.45 -9.50
CA LYS A 106 -10.61 0.27 -9.66
C LYS A 106 -9.95 -0.98 -9.07
N ALA A 107 -8.69 -1.24 -9.39
CA ALA A 107 -7.99 -2.44 -8.91
C ALA A 107 -7.77 -2.42 -7.38
N VAL A 108 -7.53 -1.26 -6.78
CA VAL A 108 -7.49 -1.11 -5.31
C VAL A 108 -8.86 -1.37 -4.70
N LEU A 109 -9.94 -0.87 -5.33
CA LEU A 109 -11.30 -1.12 -4.85
C LEU A 109 -11.65 -2.61 -4.90
N ASP A 110 -11.22 -3.33 -5.94
CA ASP A 110 -11.39 -4.78 -6.03
C ASP A 110 -10.69 -5.51 -4.87
N ILE A 111 -9.50 -5.05 -4.45
CA ILE A 111 -8.82 -5.58 -3.24
C ILE A 111 -9.65 -5.30 -1.99
N VAL A 112 -10.13 -4.07 -1.81
CA VAL A 112 -10.94 -3.69 -0.64
C VAL A 112 -12.20 -4.54 -0.54
N GLN A 113 -12.91 -4.75 -1.65
CA GLN A 113 -14.16 -5.53 -1.69
C GLN A 113 -13.94 -7.02 -1.44
N LYS A 114 -12.77 -7.57 -1.79
CA LYS A 114 -12.43 -8.99 -1.67
C LYS A 114 -11.52 -9.29 -0.48
N ALA A 115 -11.19 -8.28 0.33
CA ALA A 115 -10.27 -8.42 1.44
C ALA A 115 -10.78 -9.46 2.46
N THR A 116 -9.89 -10.33 2.89
CA THR A 116 -10.18 -11.40 3.86
C THR A 116 -9.29 -11.25 5.10
N PRO A 117 -9.72 -11.76 6.27
CA PRO A 117 -8.90 -11.72 7.48
C PRO A 117 -7.51 -12.36 7.35
N SER A 118 -7.34 -13.35 6.46
CA SER A 118 -6.04 -14.00 6.22
C SER A 118 -5.01 -13.07 5.55
N GLN A 119 -5.46 -11.93 5.03
CA GLN A 119 -4.58 -10.92 4.45
C GLN A 119 -4.13 -9.86 5.47
N ASN A 120 -4.62 -9.90 6.71
CA ASN A 120 -4.23 -8.95 7.74
C ASN A 120 -2.70 -8.87 7.89
N GLY A 121 -2.16 -7.65 7.85
CA GLY A 121 -0.73 -7.41 7.97
C GLY A 121 0.09 -7.77 6.74
N LYS A 122 -0.53 -7.81 5.55
CA LYS A 122 0.16 -8.06 4.26
C LYS A 122 0.26 -6.81 3.40
N ALA A 123 1.26 -6.80 2.51
CA ALA A 123 1.30 -5.88 1.37
C ALA A 123 0.80 -6.57 0.11
N LEU A 124 -0.09 -5.93 -0.62
CA LEU A 124 -0.65 -6.46 -1.86
C LEU A 124 -0.32 -5.53 -3.02
N ASN A 125 -0.07 -6.14 -4.17
CA ASN A 125 0.00 -5.43 -5.43
C ASN A 125 -1.38 -5.47 -6.11
N ILE A 126 -1.67 -4.46 -6.93
CA ILE A 126 -2.87 -4.52 -7.77
C ILE A 126 -2.74 -5.59 -8.86
N HIS A 127 -3.89 -6.09 -9.31
CA HIS A 127 -4.00 -6.95 -10.48
C HIS A 127 -4.55 -6.14 -11.67
N VAL A 128 -3.86 -6.16 -12.81
CA VAL A 128 -4.33 -5.58 -14.07
C VAL A 128 -4.15 -6.62 -15.18
N PRO A 129 -5.24 -7.05 -15.84
CA PRO A 129 -5.14 -8.04 -16.93
C PRO A 129 -4.15 -7.63 -18.02
N GLY A 130 -3.22 -8.54 -18.34
CA GLY A 130 -2.17 -8.34 -19.35
C GLY A 130 -0.86 -7.74 -18.80
N TRP A 131 -0.77 -7.49 -17.49
CA TRP A 131 0.43 -6.97 -16.82
C TRP A 131 1.14 -7.98 -15.93
N GLU A 132 0.67 -9.23 -15.90
CA GLU A 132 1.15 -10.28 -15.00
C GLU A 132 2.61 -10.69 -15.36
N GLU A 133 2.90 -10.76 -16.66
CA GLU A 133 4.19 -11.22 -17.20
C GLU A 133 5.01 -10.07 -17.81
N ASN A 134 4.77 -8.83 -17.39
CA ASN A 134 5.50 -7.68 -17.93
C ASN A 134 7.01 -7.82 -17.66
N GLU A 135 7.83 -7.61 -18.70
CA GLU A 135 9.30 -7.73 -18.62
C GLU A 135 9.94 -6.59 -17.81
N GLY A 136 9.22 -5.48 -17.65
CA GLY A 136 9.66 -4.33 -16.86
C GLY A 136 9.65 -4.55 -15.34
N LEU A 137 10.14 -3.54 -14.61
CA LEU A 137 10.17 -3.54 -13.14
C LEU A 137 8.79 -3.54 -12.48
N ASN A 138 7.77 -3.12 -13.23
CA ASN A 138 6.39 -3.06 -12.76
C ASN A 138 5.61 -4.22 -13.34
N ARG A 139 5.18 -5.12 -12.46
CA ARG A 139 4.19 -6.16 -12.76
C ARG A 139 2.98 -5.88 -11.90
N TYR A 140 1.78 -6.02 -12.44
CA TYR A 140 0.52 -5.81 -11.71
C TYR A 140 -0.23 -7.13 -11.64
N ASP A 141 0.36 -8.08 -10.92
CA ASP A 141 -0.04 -9.49 -10.89
C ASP A 141 -0.97 -9.87 -9.73
N GLY A 142 -1.37 -8.90 -8.91
CA GLY A 142 -2.26 -9.13 -7.76
C GLY A 142 -1.60 -9.87 -6.59
N LYS A 143 -0.29 -10.15 -6.65
CA LYS A 143 0.38 -10.95 -5.63
C LYS A 143 0.74 -10.15 -4.39
N GLU A 144 1.09 -10.89 -3.34
CA GLU A 144 1.69 -10.33 -2.14
C GLU A 144 3.06 -9.74 -2.46
N VAL A 145 3.32 -8.53 -1.97
CA VAL A 145 4.61 -7.85 -2.08
C VAL A 145 5.44 -8.20 -0.85
N PRO A 146 6.68 -8.70 -1.00
CA PRO A 146 7.54 -8.96 0.14
C PRO A 146 7.93 -7.65 0.84
N TRP A 147 8.16 -7.71 2.15
CA TRP A 147 8.53 -6.53 2.94
C TRP A 147 9.92 -5.98 2.65
#